data_AF-A0A368MX57-F1
#
_entry.id   AF-A0A368MX57-F1
#
_cell.length_a   1.000
_cell.length_b   1.000
_cell.length_c   1.000
_cell.angle_alpha   90.00
_cell.angle_beta   90.00
_cell.angle_gamma   90.00
#
_symmetry.space_group_name_H-M   'P 1'
#
loop_
_entity.id
_entity.type
_entity.pdbx_description
1 polymer ?
#
loop_
_entity_poly.entity_id
_entity_poly.type
_entity_poly.pdbx_seq_one_letter_code
_entity_poly.pdbx_strand_id
1 'polypeptide(L)'
;MKTIKLVLIAFLVLPLGFWAQENPILKKQIRNYTQKIDSIVSAEKKLMNAELDEVEKRFSDNQISETEKQNLNKEIAQKYEKSINEKVNVEKSLLEDITQTAVNDAVFGAPKNKEKYFRSSRNAILELGYDMKEIKDPEDPKNYLSSFGYVFNISLLNHTSEKAFFDFGNHRQLKTGMSGGMTIRYEGQLGKYTSPVFYRLGLGWRVDEMEVRNSKVFAQDEHRLFITDFQHGELKYASLRTDYIMLPAEVIFVLNPKYKSYQGREYIDNTKKQFRIGLGLYGGVKINDWIFTEYKNNLGNEIRSFESVSPGLYNSVFGGKISFGYSWFNIYVTRDFTPIFNENADVRNKYATQIGVDIIALTF
;
A
#
# COMPACT_ATOMS: atom_id res chain seq x y z
N MET A 1 49.04 9.74 -6.12
CA MET A 1 48.21 10.55 -5.19
C MET A 1 46.91 11.09 -5.83
N LYS A 2 46.05 10.23 -6.42
CA LYS A 2 44.69 10.64 -6.84
C LYS A 2 43.57 9.68 -6.44
N THR A 3 43.91 8.52 -5.87
CA THR A 3 42.94 7.48 -5.49
C THR A 3 42.55 7.48 -4.00
N ILE A 4 43.17 8.34 -3.17
CA ILE A 4 42.91 8.38 -1.71
C ILE A 4 41.89 9.48 -1.30
N LYS A 5 41.50 10.38 -2.21
CA LYS A 5 40.49 11.42 -1.90
C LYS A 5 39.04 11.04 -2.17
N LEU A 6 38.75 9.99 -2.95
CA LEU A 6 37.37 9.53 -3.17
C LEU A 6 36.82 8.63 -2.04
N VAL A 7 37.71 7.99 -1.28
CA VAL A 7 37.30 7.06 -0.21
C VAL A 7 36.86 7.80 1.07
N LEU A 8 37.29 9.05 1.26
CA LEU A 8 36.94 9.86 2.44
C LEU A 8 35.62 10.64 2.32
N ILE A 9 35.08 10.83 1.11
CA ILE A 9 33.76 11.47 0.91
C ILE A 9 32.63 10.44 1.03
N ALA A 10 32.90 9.17 0.71
CA ALA A 10 31.96 8.07 0.89
C ALA A 10 31.75 7.65 2.36
N PHE A 11 32.64 8.06 3.28
CA PHE A 11 32.58 7.67 4.70
C PHE A 11 32.01 8.74 5.64
N LEU A 12 31.65 9.93 5.12
CA LEU A 12 31.14 11.06 5.93
C LEU A 12 29.64 11.34 5.72
N VAL A 13 28.94 10.53 4.91
CA VAL A 13 27.48 10.63 4.65
C VAL A 13 26.69 9.52 5.37
N LEU A 14 27.34 8.74 6.23
CA LEU A 14 26.75 7.59 6.93
C LEU A 14 26.44 7.83 8.42
N PRO A 15 26.00 9.04 8.83
CA PRO A 15 24.75 9.08 9.60
C PRO A 15 23.97 10.40 9.44
N LEU A 16 23.10 10.49 8.44
CA LEU A 16 21.93 11.40 8.43
C LEU A 16 20.65 10.69 7.96
N GLY A 17 20.60 9.37 8.12
CA GLY A 17 19.31 8.70 8.26
C GLY A 17 18.60 9.31 9.46
N PHE A 18 17.34 9.70 9.29
CA PHE A 18 16.49 10.51 10.16
C PHE A 18 16.53 12.03 9.88
N TRP A 19 15.50 12.48 9.15
CA TRP A 19 15.06 13.87 8.91
C TRP A 19 15.71 14.64 7.74
N ALA A 20 15.27 14.35 6.51
CA ALA A 20 15.25 15.33 5.42
C ALA A 20 13.99 15.10 4.57
N GLN A 21 13.21 16.16 4.34
CA GLN A 21 11.96 16.13 3.57
C GLN A 21 12.20 15.64 2.14
N GLU A 22 11.86 14.39 1.84
CA GLU A 22 11.61 13.97 0.46
C GLU A 22 10.30 14.64 0.00
N ASN A 23 10.37 15.70 -0.81
CA ASN A 23 9.16 16.28 -1.42
C ASN A 23 8.64 15.31 -2.52
N PRO A 24 7.50 14.61 -2.30
CA PRO A 24 7.01 13.59 -3.22
C PRO A 24 6.58 14.16 -4.57
N ILE A 25 6.24 15.45 -4.64
CA ILE A 25 5.85 16.14 -5.87
C ILE A 25 7.07 16.34 -6.78
N LEU A 26 8.19 16.80 -6.20
CA LEU A 26 9.45 16.96 -6.92
C LEU A 26 9.94 15.61 -7.47
N LYS A 27 9.86 14.54 -6.67
CA LYS A 27 10.21 13.18 -7.10
C LYS A 27 9.36 12.70 -8.28
N LYS A 28 8.05 13.01 -8.27
CA LYS A 28 7.14 12.69 -9.38
C LYS A 28 7.46 13.49 -10.64
N GLN A 29 7.74 14.79 -10.51
CA GLN A 29 8.12 15.65 -11.64
C GLN A 29 9.44 15.23 -12.27
N ILE A 30 10.46 14.95 -11.46
CA ILE A 30 11.76 14.42 -11.92
C ILE A 30 11.57 13.07 -12.62
N ARG A 31 10.79 12.15 -12.04
CA ARG A 31 10.50 10.85 -12.68
C ARG A 31 9.82 11.00 -14.03
N ASN A 32 8.84 11.91 -14.16
CA ASN A 32 8.17 12.18 -15.43
C ASN A 32 9.12 12.75 -16.48
N TYR A 33 10.03 13.67 -16.08
CA TYR A 33 11.09 14.18 -16.94
C TYR A 33 12.01 13.04 -17.42
N THR A 34 12.49 12.19 -16.51
CA THR A 34 13.33 11.04 -16.85
C THR A 34 12.64 10.08 -17.82
N GLN A 35 11.36 9.75 -17.59
CA GLN A 35 10.58 8.91 -18.51
C GLN A 35 10.45 9.52 -19.91
N LYS A 36 10.34 10.85 -19.99
CA LYS A 36 10.29 11.57 -21.27
C LYS A 36 11.62 11.49 -22.02
N ILE A 37 12.74 11.67 -21.32
CA ILE A 37 14.08 11.51 -21.88
C ILE A 37 14.30 10.06 -22.35
N ASP A 38 13.93 9.07 -21.53
CA ASP A 38 14.05 7.65 -21.88
C ASP A 38 13.23 7.29 -23.11
N SER A 39 12.04 7.88 -23.26
CA SER A 39 11.20 7.70 -24.45
C SER A 39 11.87 8.29 -25.71
N ILE A 40 12.49 9.48 -25.61
CA ILE A 40 13.21 10.12 -26.72
C ILE A 40 14.40 9.25 -27.12
N VAL A 41 15.23 8.84 -26.14
CA VAL A 41 16.41 8.00 -26.39
C VAL A 41 16.01 6.66 -26.99
N SER A 42 14.95 6.03 -26.50
CA SER A 42 14.50 4.73 -27.01
C SER A 42 13.95 4.83 -28.43
N ALA A 43 13.21 5.90 -28.76
CA ALA A 43 12.71 6.13 -30.10
C ALA A 43 13.86 6.36 -31.10
N GLU A 44 14.83 7.20 -30.75
CA GLU A 44 16.00 7.47 -31.61
C GLU A 44 16.89 6.24 -31.78
N LYS A 45 17.14 5.48 -30.70
CA LYS A 45 17.90 4.23 -30.79
C LYS A 45 17.23 3.19 -31.70
N LYS A 46 15.89 3.14 -31.71
CA LYS A 46 15.15 2.23 -32.60
C LYS A 46 15.37 2.59 -34.08
N LEU A 47 15.36 3.88 -34.41
CA LEU A 47 15.63 4.37 -35.77
C LEU A 47 17.10 4.14 -36.16
N MET A 48 18.03 4.43 -35.23
CA MET A 48 19.46 4.15 -35.42
C MET A 48 19.73 2.68 -35.71
N ASN A 49 19.15 1.77 -34.93
CA ASN A 49 19.33 0.34 -35.13
C ASN A 49 18.77 -0.12 -36.49
N ALA A 50 17.64 0.44 -36.93
CA ALA A 50 17.10 0.13 -38.26
C ALA A 50 18.06 0.55 -39.40
N GLU A 51 18.66 1.74 -39.30
CA GLU A 51 19.68 2.18 -40.28
C GLU A 51 20.96 1.32 -40.21
N LEU A 52 21.40 0.92 -39.00
CA LEU A 52 22.55 0.02 -38.83
C LEU A 52 22.28 -1.39 -39.40
N ASP A 53 21.06 -1.91 -39.25
CA ASP A 53 20.66 -3.21 -39.79
C ASP A 53 20.66 -3.19 -41.34
N GLU A 54 20.32 -2.07 -41.97
CA GLU A 54 20.43 -1.90 -43.42
C GLU A 54 21.89 -1.91 -43.89
N VAL A 55 22.79 -1.26 -43.14
CA VAL A 55 24.23 -1.31 -43.43
C VAL A 55 24.77 -2.73 -43.26
N GLU A 56 24.33 -3.47 -42.24
CA GLU A 56 24.72 -4.88 -42.02
C GLU A 56 24.26 -5.79 -43.17
N LYS A 57 23.04 -5.58 -43.69
CA LYS A 57 22.56 -6.32 -44.87
C LYS A 57 23.40 -6.03 -46.10
N ARG A 58 23.70 -4.76 -46.38
CA ARG A 58 24.55 -4.38 -47.53
C ARG A 58 25.96 -4.95 -47.42
N PHE A 59 26.50 -5.06 -46.21
CA PHE A 59 27.78 -5.72 -45.97
C PHE A 59 27.68 -7.24 -46.20
N SER A 60 26.63 -7.88 -45.67
CA SER A 60 26.38 -9.33 -45.84
C SER A 60 26.18 -9.72 -47.31
N ASP A 61 25.59 -8.82 -48.11
CA ASP A 61 25.41 -8.98 -49.56
C ASP A 61 26.69 -8.66 -50.36
N ASN A 62 27.84 -8.45 -49.70
CA ASN A 62 29.14 -8.05 -50.27
C ASN A 62 29.09 -6.75 -51.10
N GLN A 63 28.13 -5.85 -50.83
CA GLN A 63 27.98 -4.58 -51.57
C GLN A 63 28.86 -3.45 -51.04
N ILE A 64 29.41 -3.59 -49.83
CA ILE A 64 30.30 -2.62 -49.18
C ILE A 64 31.45 -3.35 -48.48
N SER A 65 32.60 -2.69 -48.36
CA SER A 65 33.77 -3.21 -47.63
C SER A 65 33.63 -3.02 -46.11
N GLU A 66 34.43 -3.76 -45.34
CA GLU A 66 34.46 -3.65 -43.87
C GLU A 66 34.84 -2.23 -43.41
N THR A 67 35.75 -1.56 -44.13
CA THR A 67 36.13 -0.16 -43.83
C THR A 67 34.99 0.82 -44.11
N GLU A 68 34.19 0.59 -45.15
CA GLU A 68 33.02 1.43 -45.45
C GLU A 68 31.90 1.21 -44.44
N LYS A 69 31.67 -0.04 -44.01
CA LYS A 69 30.74 -0.38 -42.93
C LYS A 69 31.08 0.37 -41.65
N GLN A 70 32.35 0.35 -41.24
CA GLN A 70 32.79 1.03 -40.02
C GLN A 70 32.60 2.55 -40.10
N ASN A 71 32.88 3.16 -41.25
CA ASN A 71 32.65 4.58 -41.46
C ASN A 71 31.16 4.94 -41.42
N LEU A 72 30.31 4.18 -42.12
CA LEU A 72 28.86 4.38 -42.13
C LEU A 72 28.24 4.21 -40.74
N ASN A 73 28.65 3.18 -39.99
CA ASN A 73 28.18 2.97 -38.62
C ASN A 73 28.53 4.15 -37.70
N LYS A 74 29.73 4.72 -37.88
CA LYS A 74 30.18 5.90 -37.14
C LYS A 74 29.38 7.15 -37.50
N GLU A 75 29.11 7.39 -38.78
CA GLU A 75 28.30 8.52 -39.24
C GLU A 75 26.86 8.43 -38.75
N ILE A 76 26.26 7.23 -38.81
CA ILE A 76 24.91 6.95 -38.28
C ILE A 76 24.88 7.22 -36.77
N ALA A 77 25.85 6.69 -36.02
CA ALA A 77 25.93 6.93 -34.58
C ALA A 77 26.04 8.42 -34.24
N GLN A 78 26.87 9.19 -34.96
CA GLN A 78 27.03 10.63 -34.77
C GLN A 78 25.75 11.41 -35.12
N LYS A 79 25.05 11.03 -36.18
CA LYS A 79 23.77 11.62 -36.59
C LYS A 79 22.72 11.44 -35.49
N TYR A 80 22.57 10.23 -34.95
CA TYR A 80 21.58 9.94 -33.91
C TYR A 80 21.99 10.48 -32.54
N GLU A 81 23.28 10.52 -32.21
CA GLU A 81 23.79 11.23 -31.03
C GLU A 81 23.42 12.72 -31.07
N LYS A 82 23.62 13.37 -32.22
CA LYS A 82 23.24 14.78 -32.41
C LYS A 82 21.72 14.97 -32.30
N SER A 83 20.92 14.12 -32.94
CA SER A 83 19.45 14.16 -32.87
C SER A 83 18.94 14.00 -31.43
N ILE A 84 19.47 13.03 -30.67
CA ILE A 84 19.14 12.83 -29.26
C ILE A 84 19.49 14.09 -28.47
N ASN A 85 20.70 14.62 -28.63
CA ASN A 85 21.15 15.81 -27.90
C ASN A 85 20.28 17.04 -28.21
N GLU A 86 19.88 17.26 -29.46
CA GLU A 86 18.97 18.35 -29.84
C GLU A 86 17.59 18.18 -29.19
N LYS A 87 17.00 16.99 -29.24
CA LYS A 87 15.68 16.72 -28.64
C LYS A 87 15.69 16.80 -27.12
N VAL A 88 16.74 16.31 -26.48
CA VAL A 88 16.95 16.42 -25.02
C VAL A 88 17.16 17.89 -24.62
N ASN A 89 17.86 18.67 -25.42
CA ASN A 89 18.07 20.10 -25.15
C ASN A 89 16.78 20.92 -25.21
N VAL A 90 15.81 20.56 -26.06
CA VAL A 90 14.47 21.20 -26.06
C VAL A 90 13.75 20.97 -24.73
N GLU A 91 13.92 19.79 -24.14
CA GLU A 91 13.31 19.40 -22.86
C GLU A 91 14.03 20.01 -21.65
N LYS A 92 15.23 20.59 -21.82
CA LYS A 92 16.02 21.19 -20.75
C LYS A 92 15.27 22.29 -19.99
N SER A 93 14.42 23.05 -20.70
CA SER A 93 13.55 24.08 -20.12
C SER A 93 12.60 23.52 -19.04
N LEU A 94 12.13 22.28 -19.19
CA LEU A 94 11.28 21.61 -18.22
C LEU A 94 12.05 21.25 -16.94
N LEU A 95 13.33 20.86 -17.07
CA LEU A 95 14.18 20.58 -15.92
C LEU A 95 14.55 21.89 -15.18
N GLU A 96 14.84 22.95 -15.92
CA GLU A 96 15.09 24.29 -15.37
C GLU A 96 13.88 24.81 -14.58
N ASP A 97 12.65 24.63 -15.08
CA ASP A 97 11.42 24.99 -14.38
C ASP A 97 11.19 24.16 -13.10
N ILE A 98 11.41 22.84 -13.16
CA ILE A 98 11.30 21.94 -11.99
C ILE A 98 12.32 22.34 -10.91
N THR A 99 13.56 22.64 -11.30
CA THR A 99 14.62 23.04 -10.37
C THR A 99 14.42 24.43 -9.79
N GLN A 100 13.98 25.40 -10.60
CA GLN A 100 13.66 26.75 -10.14
C GLN A 100 12.48 26.73 -9.15
N THR A 101 11.45 25.92 -9.42
CA THR A 101 10.33 25.70 -8.50
C THR A 101 10.79 25.08 -7.18
N ALA A 102 11.65 24.04 -7.23
CA ALA A 102 12.19 23.39 -6.05
C ALA A 102 13.05 24.33 -5.18
N VAL A 103 13.86 25.19 -5.81
CA VAL A 103 14.68 26.20 -5.12
C VAL A 103 13.78 27.28 -4.52
N ASN A 104 12.77 27.76 -5.24
CA ASN A 104 11.82 28.74 -4.72
C ASN A 104 11.03 28.20 -3.51
N ASP A 105 10.56 26.95 -3.57
CA ASP A 105 9.86 26.29 -2.47
C ASP A 105 10.75 26.09 -1.24
N ALA A 106 12.05 25.80 -1.43
CA ALA A 106 13.02 25.61 -0.36
C ALA A 106 13.49 26.94 0.28
N VAL A 107 13.56 28.03 -0.50
CA VAL A 107 14.08 29.33 -0.07
C VAL A 107 13.00 30.23 0.51
N PHE A 108 11.83 30.30 -0.14
CA PHE A 108 10.77 31.24 0.25
C PHE A 108 9.62 30.59 1.04
N GLY A 109 9.58 29.25 1.08
CA GLY A 109 8.38 28.51 1.46
C GLY A 109 7.29 28.69 0.41
N ALA A 110 6.57 27.62 0.07
CA ALA A 110 5.52 27.67 -0.94
C ALA A 110 4.55 28.85 -0.64
N PRO A 111 4.15 29.65 -1.65
CA PRO A 111 3.20 30.74 -1.46
C PRO A 111 1.93 30.19 -0.80
N LYS A 112 1.58 30.73 0.37
CA LYS A 112 0.46 30.34 1.23
C LYS A 112 -0.94 30.44 0.57
N ASN A 113 -1.02 30.75 -0.72
CA ASN A 113 -2.26 31.02 -1.46
C ASN A 113 -2.63 29.97 -2.51
N LYS A 114 -2.08 28.76 -2.42
CA LYS A 114 -2.78 27.56 -2.89
C LYS A 114 -3.01 26.66 -1.69
N GLU A 115 -3.90 27.07 -0.79
CA GLU A 115 -4.62 26.11 0.04
C GLU A 115 -5.48 25.26 -0.91
N LYS A 116 -4.84 24.31 -1.58
CA LYS A 116 -5.48 23.03 -1.84
C LYS A 116 -5.85 22.55 -0.46
N TYR A 117 -7.13 22.56 -0.13
CA TYR A 117 -7.68 22.00 1.10
C TYR A 117 -7.41 20.49 1.10
N PHE A 118 -6.16 20.14 1.41
CA PHE A 118 -5.64 18.81 1.55
C PHE A 118 -6.22 18.23 2.83
N ARG A 119 -7.26 17.42 2.71
CA ARG A 119 -7.55 16.41 3.71
C ARG A 119 -6.84 15.13 3.30
N SER A 120 -5.56 15.04 3.68
CA SER A 120 -5.08 13.74 4.14
C SER A 120 -6.03 13.34 5.25
N SER A 121 -6.77 12.27 4.98
CA SER A 121 -7.71 11.69 5.91
C SER A 121 -7.07 11.57 7.29
N ARG A 122 -7.91 11.74 8.30
CA ARG A 122 -7.53 11.31 9.63
C ARG A 122 -7.19 9.83 9.53
N ASN A 123 -5.96 9.49 9.94
CA ASN A 123 -5.47 8.13 10.12
C ASN A 123 -5.06 7.33 8.85
N ALA A 124 -4.19 7.88 7.98
CA ALA A 124 -3.57 7.14 6.87
C ALA A 124 -2.08 7.43 6.65
N ILE A 125 -1.32 6.37 6.36
CA ILE A 125 0.13 6.38 6.05
C ILE A 125 0.43 6.90 4.63
N LEU A 126 -0.46 6.74 3.65
CA LEU A 126 -0.21 7.08 2.25
C LEU A 126 -1.30 8.01 1.67
N GLU A 127 -0.85 9.13 1.09
CA GLU A 127 -1.66 10.21 0.54
C GLU A 127 -1.85 10.04 -0.97
N LEU A 128 -3.06 9.70 -1.42
CA LEU A 128 -3.42 9.66 -2.84
C LEU A 128 -4.10 10.99 -3.20
N GLY A 129 -3.41 11.83 -3.97
CA GLY A 129 -3.91 13.14 -4.40
C GLY A 129 -5.12 12.99 -5.34
N TYR A 130 -6.30 13.38 -4.86
CA TYR A 130 -7.53 13.50 -5.63
C TYR A 130 -8.10 14.90 -5.42
N ASP A 131 -8.58 15.54 -6.49
CA ASP A 131 -9.27 16.85 -6.39
C ASP A 131 -10.62 16.62 -5.69
N MET A 132 -10.69 17.01 -4.41
CA MET A 132 -11.93 16.93 -3.64
C MET A 132 -12.85 18.13 -3.91
N LYS A 133 -14.16 17.93 -3.76
CA LYS A 133 -15.17 19.01 -3.83
C LYS A 133 -14.78 20.18 -2.92
N GLU A 134 -14.84 21.39 -3.46
CA GLU A 134 -14.64 22.62 -2.69
C GLU A 134 -15.63 22.66 -1.50
N ILE A 135 -15.07 22.76 -0.29
CA ILE A 135 -15.85 23.05 0.91
C ILE A 135 -16.30 24.51 0.79
N LYS A 136 -17.61 24.75 0.86
CA LYS A 136 -18.22 26.10 0.73
C LYS A 136 -17.66 27.12 1.71
N ASP A 137 -17.27 26.70 2.92
CA ASP A 137 -16.57 27.50 3.91
C ASP A 137 -15.55 26.61 4.69
N PRO A 138 -14.26 26.69 4.35
CA PRO A 138 -13.20 25.93 5.00
C PRO A 138 -13.02 26.25 6.49
N GLU A 139 -13.48 27.42 6.94
CA GLU A 139 -13.36 27.84 8.34
C GLU A 139 -14.50 27.34 9.24
N ASP A 140 -15.63 26.88 8.66
CA ASP A 140 -16.77 26.39 9.43
C ASP A 140 -16.45 25.03 10.10
N PRO A 141 -16.35 24.97 11.44
CA PRO A 141 -16.04 23.74 12.17
C PRO A 141 -17.08 22.64 11.98
N LYS A 142 -18.33 22.96 11.58
CA LYS A 142 -19.38 21.95 11.33
C LYS A 142 -19.00 20.99 10.21
N ASN A 143 -18.24 21.45 9.22
CA ASN A 143 -17.75 20.64 8.11
C ASN A 143 -16.77 19.53 8.57
N TYR A 144 -16.32 19.56 9.83
CA TYR A 144 -15.34 18.65 10.40
C TYR A 144 -15.92 17.73 11.50
N LEU A 145 -17.23 17.81 11.77
CA LEU A 145 -17.93 17.00 12.78
C LEU A 145 -18.49 15.71 12.21
N SER A 146 -18.70 15.65 10.90
CA SER A 146 -19.05 14.45 10.17
C SER A 146 -18.12 14.26 8.98
N SER A 147 -17.89 13.01 8.61
CA SER A 147 -17.11 12.70 7.42
C SER A 147 -17.49 11.35 6.85
N PHE A 148 -17.35 11.21 5.54
CA PHE A 148 -17.50 9.93 4.85
C PHE A 148 -16.20 9.56 4.18
N GLY A 149 -15.83 8.28 4.14
CA GLY A 149 -14.57 7.92 3.52
C GLY A 149 -14.32 6.44 3.29
N TYR A 150 -13.30 6.18 2.47
CA TYR A 150 -12.73 4.86 2.25
C TYR A 150 -11.51 4.69 3.15
N VAL A 151 -11.32 3.51 3.73
CA VAL A 151 -10.16 3.17 4.56
C VAL A 151 -9.61 1.84 4.10
N PHE A 152 -8.34 1.80 3.73
CA PHE A 152 -7.60 0.58 3.43
C PHE A 152 -6.69 0.27 4.60
N ASN A 153 -6.73 -0.98 5.05
CA ASN A 153 -5.99 -1.44 6.19
C ASN A 153 -5.22 -2.72 5.87
N ILE A 154 -4.11 -2.89 6.58
CA ILE A 154 -3.35 -4.13 6.61
C ILE A 154 -3.12 -4.53 8.06
N SER A 155 -3.08 -5.83 8.31
CA SER A 155 -2.84 -6.36 9.63
C SER A 155 -2.02 -7.64 9.58
N LEU A 156 -1.22 -7.83 10.63
CA LEU A 156 -0.66 -9.15 10.93
C LEU A 156 -1.79 -9.99 11.51
N LEU A 157 -2.02 -11.14 10.89
CA LEU A 157 -3.07 -12.07 11.27
C LEU A 157 -2.48 -13.22 12.06
N ASN A 158 -3.07 -13.49 13.22
CA ASN A 158 -2.59 -14.55 14.08
C ASN A 158 -3.74 -15.35 14.67
N HIS A 159 -3.64 -16.68 14.65
CA HIS A 159 -4.62 -17.53 15.29
C HIS A 159 -4.13 -18.04 16.64
N THR A 160 -4.91 -17.78 17.68
CA THR A 160 -4.59 -18.13 19.06
C THR A 160 -5.71 -18.93 19.69
N SER A 161 -5.45 -19.46 20.89
CA SER A 161 -6.48 -20.11 21.69
C SER A 161 -7.43 -19.07 22.29
N GLU A 162 -8.59 -19.51 22.76
CA GLU A 162 -9.61 -18.64 23.36
C GLU A 162 -9.07 -17.80 24.53
N LYS A 163 -8.25 -18.43 25.39
CA LYS A 163 -7.72 -17.85 26.63
C LYS A 163 -6.43 -17.07 26.44
N ALA A 164 -5.71 -17.26 25.34
CA ALA A 164 -4.42 -16.59 25.07
C ALA A 164 -4.58 -15.56 23.94
N PHE A 165 -4.84 -14.30 24.29
CA PHE A 165 -5.07 -13.23 23.30
C PHE A 165 -3.86 -12.94 22.40
N PHE A 166 -2.65 -13.03 22.96
CA PHE A 166 -1.40 -12.77 22.28
C PHE A 166 -0.47 -13.97 22.42
N ASP A 167 -0.62 -14.93 21.50
CA ASP A 167 0.28 -16.07 21.40
C ASP A 167 0.93 -16.09 20.02
N PHE A 168 2.12 -15.52 19.93
CA PHE A 168 2.94 -15.47 18.72
C PHE A 168 4.03 -16.56 18.71
N GLY A 169 3.97 -17.52 19.64
CA GLY A 169 4.99 -18.56 19.78
C GLY A 169 5.08 -19.49 18.57
N ASN A 170 6.20 -20.21 18.48
CA ASN A 170 6.50 -21.14 17.37
C ASN A 170 5.83 -22.52 17.49
N HIS A 171 5.11 -22.79 18.59
CA HIS A 171 4.47 -24.08 18.86
C HIS A 171 3.12 -24.27 18.15
N ARG A 172 2.71 -23.32 17.32
CA ARG A 172 1.39 -23.25 16.69
C ARG A 172 1.42 -23.89 15.30
N GLN A 173 0.28 -24.40 14.84
CA GLN A 173 0.18 -25.00 13.51
C GLN A 173 0.21 -23.95 12.40
N LEU A 174 -0.41 -22.79 12.63
CA LEU A 174 -0.48 -21.71 11.66
C LEU A 174 0.69 -20.72 11.81
N LYS A 175 1.16 -20.20 10.68
CA LYS A 175 2.08 -19.07 10.64
C LYS A 175 1.35 -17.78 11.03
N THR A 176 2.11 -16.76 11.38
CA THR A 176 1.59 -15.39 11.35
C THR A 176 1.36 -15.04 9.88
N GLY A 177 0.11 -14.83 9.51
CA GLY A 177 -0.30 -14.48 8.16
C GLY A 177 -0.52 -12.98 8.00
N MET A 178 -1.18 -12.62 6.92
CA MET A 178 -1.57 -11.24 6.63
C MET A 178 -3.08 -11.17 6.44
N SER A 179 -3.66 -10.05 6.87
CA SER A 179 -5.03 -9.69 6.55
C SER A 179 -5.04 -8.29 5.93
N GLY A 180 -5.87 -8.12 4.92
CA GLY A 180 -6.07 -6.85 4.24
C GLY A 180 -7.54 -6.50 4.22
N GLY A 181 -7.86 -5.21 4.16
CA GLY A 181 -9.24 -4.83 4.04
C GLY A 181 -9.47 -3.43 3.52
N MET A 182 -10.69 -3.21 3.06
CA MET A 182 -11.23 -1.90 2.71
C MET A 182 -12.49 -1.66 3.55
N THR A 183 -12.75 -0.44 3.97
CA THR A 183 -13.99 -0.07 4.66
C THR A 183 -14.49 1.26 4.16
N ILE A 184 -15.74 1.28 3.71
CA ILE A 184 -16.51 2.49 3.49
C ILE A 184 -17.10 2.87 4.84
N ARG A 185 -16.81 4.07 5.33
CA ARG A 185 -17.10 4.48 6.70
C ARG A 185 -17.69 5.88 6.75
N TYR A 186 -18.74 6.02 7.55
CA TYR A 186 -19.25 7.28 8.03
C TYR A 186 -18.78 7.52 9.47
N GLU A 187 -18.26 8.71 9.76
CA GLU A 187 -17.93 9.21 11.10
C GLU A 187 -18.84 10.39 11.42
N GLY A 188 -19.43 10.41 12.62
CA GLY A 188 -20.26 11.52 13.10
C GLY A 188 -19.98 11.83 14.57
N GLN A 189 -20.21 13.07 14.98
CA GLN A 189 -20.11 13.48 16.38
C GLN A 189 -21.37 13.06 17.15
N LEU A 190 -21.19 12.58 18.38
CA LEU A 190 -22.28 12.24 19.28
C LEU A 190 -22.48 13.36 20.32
N GLY A 191 -23.69 13.92 20.39
CA GLY A 191 -24.06 14.92 21.40
C GLY A 191 -23.92 16.37 20.92
N LYS A 192 -23.52 17.27 21.82
CA LYS A 192 -23.35 18.71 21.53
C LYS A 192 -22.11 18.96 20.68
N TYR A 193 -22.00 20.14 20.06
CA TYR A 193 -20.86 20.52 19.22
C TYR A 193 -19.48 20.51 19.92
N THR A 194 -19.47 20.59 21.25
CA THR A 194 -18.26 20.48 22.08
C THR A 194 -17.97 19.04 22.53
N SER A 195 -18.76 18.05 22.14
CA SER A 195 -18.57 16.67 22.57
C SER A 195 -17.29 16.07 22.00
N PRO A 196 -16.43 15.43 22.82
CA PRO A 196 -15.24 14.73 22.34
C PRO A 196 -15.54 13.31 21.82
N VAL A 197 -16.82 12.93 21.74
CA VAL A 197 -17.23 11.57 21.37
C VAL A 197 -17.73 11.55 19.93
N PHE A 198 -17.22 10.60 19.16
CA PHE A 198 -17.61 10.31 17.79
C PHE A 198 -18.06 8.86 17.66
N TYR A 199 -18.85 8.57 16.66
CA TYR A 199 -19.18 7.22 16.25
C TYR A 199 -18.79 7.00 14.80
N ARG A 200 -18.49 5.75 14.47
CA ARG A 200 -18.15 5.27 13.14
C ARG A 200 -19.02 4.08 12.81
N LEU A 201 -19.62 4.11 11.63
CA LEU A 201 -20.36 3.00 11.05
C LEU A 201 -19.80 2.74 9.66
N GLY A 202 -19.72 1.48 9.24
CA GLY A 202 -19.21 1.18 7.92
C GLY A 202 -19.67 -0.15 7.34
N LEU A 203 -19.29 -0.32 6.07
CA LEU A 203 -19.35 -1.56 5.32
C LEU A 203 -17.94 -1.85 4.82
N GLY A 204 -17.40 -3.02 5.16
CA GLY A 204 -16.03 -3.39 4.85
C GLY A 204 -15.90 -4.72 4.13
N TRP A 205 -14.77 -4.90 3.48
CA TRP A 205 -14.27 -6.16 2.96
C TRP A 205 -13.00 -6.50 3.74
N ARG A 206 -12.93 -7.70 4.31
CA ARG A 206 -11.72 -8.27 4.93
C ARG A 206 -11.29 -9.52 4.17
N VAL A 207 -10.00 -9.63 3.88
CA VAL A 207 -9.36 -10.79 3.27
C VAL A 207 -8.31 -11.29 4.25
N ASP A 208 -8.46 -12.53 4.66
CA ASP A 208 -7.52 -13.21 5.55
C ASP A 208 -6.77 -14.27 4.75
N GLU A 209 -5.44 -14.29 4.87
CA GLU A 209 -4.59 -15.32 4.30
C GLU A 209 -3.84 -16.08 5.40
N MET A 210 -4.02 -17.40 5.41
CA MET A 210 -3.50 -18.30 6.43
C MET A 210 -2.56 -19.32 5.83
N GLU A 211 -1.39 -19.47 6.43
CA GLU A 211 -0.43 -20.48 6.02
C GLU A 211 -0.14 -21.46 7.15
N VAL A 212 0.15 -22.70 6.80
CA VAL A 212 0.56 -23.74 7.76
C VAL A 212 2.07 -23.78 7.88
N ARG A 213 2.57 -24.05 9.09
CA ARG A 213 4.00 -24.23 9.37
C ARG A 213 4.53 -25.59 8.88
N ASN A 214 5.86 -25.68 8.83
CA ASN A 214 6.61 -26.92 8.59
C ASN A 214 6.27 -27.60 7.24
N SER A 215 6.04 -26.78 6.20
CA SER A 215 5.75 -27.26 4.84
C SER A 215 4.52 -28.17 4.73
N LYS A 216 3.60 -28.06 5.69
CA LYS A 216 2.29 -28.71 5.64
C LYS A 216 1.31 -27.87 4.84
N VAL A 217 0.19 -28.48 4.47
CA VAL A 217 -0.88 -27.84 3.68
C VAL A 217 -2.24 -28.08 4.33
N PHE A 218 -3.19 -27.22 3.99
CA PHE A 218 -4.60 -27.52 4.22
C PHE A 218 -5.08 -28.53 3.18
N ALA A 219 -5.80 -29.55 3.63
CA ALA A 219 -6.45 -30.54 2.78
C ALA A 219 -7.86 -30.80 3.33
N GLN A 220 -8.76 -31.26 2.47
CA GLN A 220 -10.11 -31.60 2.87
C GLN A 220 -10.57 -32.93 2.28
N ASP A 221 -11.48 -33.59 3.00
CA ASP A 221 -12.30 -34.70 2.50
C ASP A 221 -13.79 -34.28 2.48
N GLU A 222 -14.70 -35.21 2.19
CA GLU A 222 -16.15 -34.91 2.14
C GLU A 222 -16.73 -34.37 3.46
N HIS A 223 -16.04 -34.59 4.58
CA HIS A 223 -16.57 -34.30 5.91
C HIS A 223 -15.71 -33.33 6.70
N ARG A 224 -14.41 -33.22 6.42
CA ARG A 224 -13.47 -32.52 7.29
C ARG A 224 -12.40 -31.73 6.55
N LEU A 225 -11.98 -30.64 7.18
CA LEU A 225 -10.79 -29.86 6.83
C LEU A 225 -9.67 -30.21 7.83
N PHE A 226 -8.47 -30.50 7.35
CA PHE A 226 -7.36 -30.90 8.20
C PHE A 226 -6.02 -30.43 7.63
N ILE A 227 -4.97 -30.58 8.43
CA ILE A 227 -3.60 -30.23 8.07
C ILE A 227 -2.81 -31.50 7.83
N THR A 228 -2.11 -31.61 6.70
CA THR A 228 -1.31 -32.78 6.34
C THR A 228 0.01 -32.42 5.68
N ASP A 229 0.91 -33.40 5.57
CA ASP A 229 2.14 -33.27 4.80
C ASP A 229 1.85 -33.29 3.30
N PHE A 230 2.51 -32.41 2.56
CA PHE A 230 2.38 -32.37 1.11
C PHE A 230 3.09 -33.57 0.45
N GLN A 231 2.40 -34.29 -0.44
CA GLN A 231 2.89 -35.54 -1.04
C GLN A 231 3.12 -35.48 -2.57
N HIS A 232 2.78 -34.37 -3.24
CA HIS A 232 2.76 -34.31 -4.71
C HIS A 232 4.01 -33.67 -5.34
N GLY A 233 5.13 -33.62 -4.61
CA GLY A 233 6.40 -33.08 -5.07
C GLY A 233 6.94 -31.98 -4.17
N GLU A 234 7.58 -30.97 -4.76
CA GLU A 234 8.18 -29.85 -4.03
C GLU A 234 7.16 -28.71 -3.84
N LEU A 235 6.70 -28.54 -2.60
CA LEU A 235 5.78 -27.46 -2.22
C LEU A 235 6.49 -26.09 -2.31
N LYS A 236 5.94 -25.17 -3.10
CA LYS A 236 6.41 -23.79 -3.17
C LYS A 236 5.62 -22.89 -2.22
N TYR A 237 4.30 -22.98 -2.28
CA TYR A 237 3.41 -22.12 -1.52
C TYR A 237 2.07 -22.80 -1.27
N ALA A 238 1.50 -22.63 -0.08
CA ALA A 238 0.14 -23.05 0.21
C ALA A 238 -0.51 -22.15 1.24
N SER A 239 -1.71 -21.69 0.94
CA SER A 239 -2.49 -20.85 1.84
C SER A 239 -3.97 -21.20 1.80
N LEU A 240 -4.65 -20.94 2.90
CA LEU A 240 -6.11 -20.89 2.98
C LEU A 240 -6.49 -19.41 3.03
N ARG A 241 -7.30 -18.98 2.07
CA ARG A 241 -7.81 -17.61 2.00
C ARG A 241 -9.30 -17.60 2.30
N THR A 242 -9.73 -16.58 3.04
CA THR A 242 -11.15 -16.31 3.30
C THR A 242 -11.46 -14.83 3.13
N ASP A 243 -12.58 -14.56 2.47
CA ASP A 243 -13.05 -13.22 2.17
C ASP A 243 -14.40 -12.97 2.89
N TYR A 244 -14.50 -11.84 3.59
CA TYR A 244 -15.67 -11.46 4.37
C TYR A 244 -16.19 -10.09 3.97
N ILE A 245 -17.52 -9.95 3.99
CA ILE A 245 -18.18 -8.64 4.08
C ILE A 245 -18.48 -8.36 5.54
N MET A 246 -18.09 -7.18 6.01
CA MET A 246 -18.05 -6.78 7.41
C MET A 246 -18.89 -5.53 7.66
N LEU A 247 -19.52 -5.45 8.82
CA LEU A 247 -20.23 -4.30 9.33
C LEU A 247 -19.58 -3.83 10.64
N PRO A 248 -18.55 -2.96 10.58
CA PRO A 248 -17.94 -2.39 11.77
C PRO A 248 -18.75 -1.23 12.34
N ALA A 249 -18.84 -1.18 13.67
CA ALA A 249 -19.36 -0.07 14.46
C ALA A 249 -18.36 0.27 15.57
N GLU A 250 -17.97 1.54 15.69
CA GLU A 250 -16.93 1.99 16.62
C GLU A 250 -17.33 3.31 17.28
N VAL A 251 -17.09 3.44 18.58
CA VAL A 251 -17.17 4.72 19.31
C VAL A 251 -15.76 5.21 19.58
N ILE A 252 -15.53 6.50 19.36
CA ILE A 252 -14.23 7.14 19.48
C ILE A 252 -14.29 8.25 20.49
N PHE A 253 -13.29 8.27 21.36
CA PHE A 253 -13.06 9.30 22.35
C PHE A 253 -11.82 10.10 21.98
N VAL A 254 -11.99 11.41 21.82
CA VAL A 254 -10.89 12.37 21.66
C VAL A 254 -10.37 12.72 23.05
N LEU A 255 -9.12 12.35 23.36
CA LEU A 255 -8.56 12.51 24.71
C LEU A 255 -8.07 13.94 25.01
N ASN A 256 -7.67 14.68 23.97
CA ASN A 256 -7.18 16.06 24.09
C ASN A 256 -7.97 17.00 23.16
N PRO A 257 -9.28 17.17 23.40
CA PRO A 257 -10.11 18.00 22.54
C PRO A 257 -9.63 19.45 22.60
N LYS A 258 -9.58 20.08 21.44
CA LYS A 258 -9.36 21.53 21.29
C LYS A 258 -10.66 22.16 20.82
N TYR A 259 -10.86 23.43 21.11
CA TYR A 259 -12.11 24.11 20.80
C TYR A 259 -11.86 25.40 20.01
N LYS A 260 -12.81 25.76 19.14
CA LYS A 260 -12.84 27.01 18.38
C LYS A 260 -14.23 27.62 18.48
N SER A 261 -14.30 28.94 18.67
CA SER A 261 -15.55 29.69 18.59
C SER A 261 -15.83 30.06 17.14
N TYR A 262 -17.06 29.81 16.69
CA TYR A 262 -17.53 30.17 15.36
C TYR A 262 -19.00 30.62 15.45
N GLN A 263 -19.31 31.81 14.93
CA GLN A 263 -20.66 32.40 14.98
C GLN A 263 -21.30 32.37 16.39
N GLY A 264 -20.52 32.70 17.43
CA GLY A 264 -21.00 32.78 18.82
C GLY A 264 -21.28 31.44 19.50
N ARG A 265 -20.88 30.30 18.90
CA ARG A 265 -20.94 28.97 19.53
C ARG A 265 -19.55 28.33 19.54
N GLU A 266 -19.31 27.50 20.54
CA GLU A 266 -18.09 26.73 20.68
C GLU A 266 -18.24 25.35 20.01
N TYR A 267 -17.21 24.96 19.27
CA TYR A 267 -17.12 23.67 18.57
C TYR A 267 -15.81 22.99 18.90
N ILE A 268 -15.80 21.66 18.90
CA ILE A 268 -14.54 20.91 18.89
C ILE A 268 -13.79 21.21 17.58
N ASP A 269 -12.54 21.66 17.70
CA ASP A 269 -11.66 21.94 16.58
C ASP A 269 -10.97 20.67 16.13
N ASN A 270 -11.63 20.05 15.16
CA ASN A 270 -11.24 18.78 14.61
C ASN A 270 -10.23 18.90 13.45
N THR A 271 -9.71 20.12 13.22
CA THR A 271 -8.58 20.40 12.31
C THR A 271 -7.22 20.22 12.98
N LYS A 272 -7.19 20.22 14.32
CA LYS A 272 -5.95 20.09 15.10
C LYS A 272 -5.58 18.63 15.34
N LYS A 273 -4.30 18.40 15.60
CA LYS A 273 -3.78 17.09 16.02
C LYS A 273 -4.40 16.68 17.36
N GLN A 274 -4.98 15.49 17.38
CA GLN A 274 -5.71 14.93 18.51
C GLN A 274 -5.34 13.45 18.70
N PHE A 275 -5.30 13.02 19.96
CA PHE A 275 -5.25 11.63 20.38
C PHE A 275 -6.66 11.08 20.45
N ARG A 276 -6.86 9.91 19.84
CA ARG A 276 -8.15 9.23 19.74
C ARG A 276 -8.01 7.80 20.21
N ILE A 277 -8.95 7.35 21.04
CA ILE A 277 -9.11 5.93 21.37
C ILE A 277 -10.47 5.49 20.85
N GLY A 278 -10.50 4.41 20.09
CA GLY A 278 -11.72 3.79 19.59
C GLY A 278 -11.97 2.44 20.25
N LEU A 279 -13.24 2.16 20.53
CA LEU A 279 -13.76 0.86 20.94
C LEU A 279 -14.88 0.49 20.00
N GLY A 280 -14.81 -0.68 19.39
CA GLY A 280 -15.77 -1.11 18.40
C GLY A 280 -16.07 -2.60 18.41
N LEU A 281 -17.15 -2.93 17.73
CA LEU A 281 -17.58 -4.28 17.43
C LEU A 281 -17.74 -4.41 15.93
N TYR A 282 -17.63 -5.63 15.42
CA TYR A 282 -17.90 -5.94 14.03
C TYR A 282 -18.58 -7.29 13.91
N GLY A 283 -19.48 -7.40 12.95
CA GLY A 283 -20.03 -8.66 12.48
C GLY A 283 -19.82 -8.78 10.98
N GLY A 284 -19.73 -9.99 10.46
CA GLY A 284 -19.56 -10.20 9.03
C GLY A 284 -19.96 -11.59 8.57
N VAL A 285 -20.11 -11.73 7.25
CA VAL A 285 -20.41 -12.98 6.57
C VAL A 285 -19.30 -13.32 5.59
N LYS A 286 -18.91 -14.58 5.58
CA LYS A 286 -17.96 -15.12 4.61
C LYS A 286 -18.64 -15.18 3.25
N ILE A 287 -18.01 -14.58 2.25
CA ILE A 287 -18.53 -14.57 0.87
C ILE A 287 -17.78 -15.51 -0.05
N ASN A 288 -16.54 -15.86 0.32
CA ASN A 288 -15.70 -16.71 -0.50
C ASN A 288 -14.53 -17.28 0.31
N ASP A 289 -14.05 -18.45 -0.09
CA ASP A 289 -12.90 -19.11 0.48
C ASP A 289 -12.27 -20.08 -0.53
N TRP A 290 -10.97 -20.27 -0.41
CA TRP A 290 -10.26 -21.29 -1.18
C TRP A 290 -8.95 -21.70 -0.51
N ILE A 291 -8.57 -22.95 -0.74
CA ILE A 291 -7.23 -23.46 -0.53
C ILE A 291 -6.47 -23.23 -1.84
N PHE A 292 -5.37 -22.49 -1.75
CA PHE A 292 -4.42 -22.30 -2.84
C PHE A 292 -3.17 -23.15 -2.58
N THR A 293 -2.68 -23.85 -3.60
CA THR A 293 -1.43 -24.62 -3.51
C THR A 293 -0.64 -24.51 -4.80
N GLU A 294 0.62 -24.11 -4.70
CA GLU A 294 1.59 -24.03 -5.78
C GLU A 294 2.76 -24.97 -5.48
N TYR A 295 3.10 -25.82 -6.45
CA TYR A 295 4.14 -26.84 -6.29
C TYR A 295 4.75 -27.25 -7.63
N LYS A 296 5.94 -27.86 -7.57
CA LYS A 296 6.52 -28.59 -8.69
C LYS A 296 6.25 -30.08 -8.52
N ASN A 297 5.64 -30.70 -9.53
CA ASN A 297 5.41 -32.14 -9.51
C ASN A 297 6.72 -32.91 -9.77
N ASN A 298 6.66 -34.23 -9.62
CA ASN A 298 7.82 -35.12 -9.82
C ASN A 298 8.39 -35.12 -11.25
N LEU A 299 7.66 -34.56 -12.22
CA LEU A 299 8.10 -34.40 -13.62
C LEU A 299 8.74 -33.02 -13.86
N GLY A 300 8.81 -32.15 -12.85
CA GLY A 300 9.35 -30.80 -12.93
C GLY A 300 8.36 -29.72 -13.38
N ASN A 301 7.10 -30.07 -13.62
CA ASN A 301 6.07 -29.11 -14.05
C ASN A 301 5.54 -28.33 -12.85
N GLU A 302 5.31 -27.03 -13.06
CA GLU A 302 4.69 -26.15 -12.07
C GLU A 302 3.16 -26.25 -12.14
N ILE A 303 2.55 -26.56 -10.98
CA ILE A 303 1.11 -26.73 -10.84
C ILE A 303 0.60 -25.71 -9.83
N ARG A 304 -0.52 -25.06 -10.16
CA ARG A 304 -1.29 -24.18 -9.29
C ARG A 304 -2.69 -24.75 -9.16
N SER A 305 -3.09 -25.04 -7.92
CA SER A 305 -4.42 -25.57 -7.60
C SER A 305 -5.20 -24.56 -6.77
N PHE A 306 -6.49 -24.46 -7.08
CA PHE A 306 -7.47 -23.69 -6.32
C PHE A 306 -8.64 -24.62 -6.00
N GLU A 307 -8.97 -24.71 -4.72
CA GLU A 307 -10.05 -25.58 -4.25
C GLU A 307 -10.94 -24.82 -3.27
N SER A 308 -12.25 -24.72 -3.54
CA SER A 308 -13.20 -24.12 -2.60
C SER A 308 -13.32 -24.96 -1.33
N VAL A 309 -13.44 -24.34 -0.17
CA VAL A 309 -13.51 -25.09 1.09
C VAL A 309 -14.95 -25.51 1.37
N SER A 310 -15.19 -26.82 1.42
CA SER A 310 -16.53 -27.39 1.57
C SER A 310 -16.92 -27.55 3.05
N PRO A 311 -16.21 -28.36 3.86
CA PRO A 311 -16.37 -28.38 5.31
C PRO A 311 -15.33 -27.53 6.05
N GLY A 312 -15.58 -27.25 7.34
CA GLY A 312 -14.53 -26.82 8.27
C GLY A 312 -14.46 -25.34 8.62
N LEU A 313 -15.17 -24.45 7.91
CA LEU A 313 -15.17 -23.01 8.19
C LEU A 313 -16.55 -22.51 8.65
N TYR A 314 -16.58 -21.56 9.58
CA TYR A 314 -17.80 -20.82 9.88
C TYR A 314 -18.13 -19.81 8.79
N ASN A 315 -19.43 -19.60 8.53
CA ASN A 315 -19.91 -18.65 7.52
C ASN A 315 -20.06 -17.23 8.04
N SER A 316 -19.88 -17.01 9.34
CA SER A 316 -20.02 -15.71 9.97
C SER A 316 -18.90 -15.47 10.96
N VAL A 317 -18.58 -14.19 11.15
CA VAL A 317 -17.55 -13.75 12.08
C VAL A 317 -18.11 -12.61 12.94
N PHE A 318 -17.82 -12.63 14.23
CA PHE A 318 -18.10 -11.54 15.15
C PHE A 318 -16.88 -11.27 16.02
N GLY A 319 -16.59 -10.00 16.30
CA GLY A 319 -15.41 -9.64 17.06
C GLY A 319 -15.41 -8.20 17.57
N GLY A 320 -14.36 -7.88 18.32
CA GLY A 320 -14.11 -6.58 18.91
C GLY A 320 -12.87 -5.90 18.34
N LYS A 321 -12.89 -4.57 18.33
CA LYS A 321 -11.80 -3.71 17.87
C LYS A 321 -11.45 -2.68 18.93
N ILE A 322 -10.16 -2.49 19.17
CA ILE A 322 -9.61 -1.35 19.90
C ILE A 322 -8.69 -0.60 18.96
N SER A 323 -8.84 0.73 18.86
CA SER A 323 -8.00 1.56 17.99
C SER A 323 -7.38 2.73 18.73
N PHE A 324 -6.19 3.12 18.28
CA PHE A 324 -5.42 4.24 18.81
C PHE A 324 -4.96 5.10 17.65
N GLY A 325 -5.50 6.31 17.57
CA GLY A 325 -5.23 7.28 16.52
C GLY A 325 -4.48 8.51 17.03
N TYR A 326 -3.52 8.99 16.25
CA TYR A 326 -2.89 10.29 16.45
C TYR A 326 -2.61 10.96 15.10
N SER A 327 -3.27 12.09 14.85
CA SER A 327 -3.13 12.86 13.61
C SER A 327 -3.40 12.02 12.35
N TRP A 328 -2.35 11.60 11.64
CA TRP A 328 -2.40 10.84 10.39
C TRP A 328 -2.16 9.35 10.61
N PHE A 329 -1.93 8.88 11.83
CA PHE A 329 -1.63 7.47 12.11
C PHE A 329 -2.74 6.82 12.93
N ASN A 330 -3.13 5.59 12.60
CA ASN A 330 -3.99 4.74 13.43
C ASN A 330 -3.50 3.31 13.43
N ILE A 331 -3.33 2.79 14.63
CA ILE A 331 -3.07 1.38 14.89
C ILE A 331 -4.31 0.80 15.57
N TYR A 332 -4.60 -0.46 15.29
CA TYR A 332 -5.70 -1.15 15.92
C TYR A 332 -5.34 -2.59 16.24
N VAL A 333 -6.06 -3.13 17.21
CA VAL A 333 -6.07 -4.55 17.54
C VAL A 333 -7.50 -5.05 17.37
N THR A 334 -7.67 -6.15 16.65
CA THR A 334 -8.95 -6.83 16.52
C THR A 334 -8.87 -8.24 17.08
N ARG A 335 -10.01 -8.73 17.57
CA ARG A 335 -10.16 -10.08 18.08
C ARG A 335 -11.49 -10.65 17.62
N ASP A 336 -11.43 -11.73 16.87
CA ASP A 336 -12.61 -12.52 16.53
C ASP A 336 -13.03 -13.33 17.77
N PHE A 337 -14.29 -13.17 18.17
CA PHE A 337 -14.93 -13.93 19.25
C PHE A 337 -15.58 -15.21 18.73
N THR A 338 -15.81 -15.29 17.43
CA THR A 338 -16.17 -16.53 16.73
C THR A 338 -14.88 -17.21 16.23
N PRO A 339 -14.71 -18.53 16.44
CA PRO A 339 -13.61 -19.25 15.81
C PRO A 339 -13.81 -19.27 14.28
N ILE A 340 -12.72 -19.24 13.51
CA ILE A 340 -12.83 -19.37 12.04
C ILE A 340 -13.14 -20.82 11.64
N PHE A 341 -12.50 -21.78 12.30
CA PHE A 341 -12.67 -23.19 12.06
C PHE A 341 -13.83 -23.75 12.89
N ASN A 342 -14.73 -24.50 12.27
CA ASN A 342 -15.82 -25.18 12.97
C ASN A 342 -15.38 -26.56 13.51
N GLU A 343 -16.33 -27.37 13.97
CA GLU A 343 -16.06 -28.69 14.54
C GLU A 343 -15.55 -29.71 13.51
N ASN A 344 -15.87 -29.50 12.23
CA ASN A 344 -15.39 -30.32 11.11
C ASN A 344 -13.96 -29.97 10.68
N ALA A 345 -13.28 -29.08 11.41
CA ALA A 345 -11.90 -28.72 11.15
C ALA A 345 -10.97 -29.15 12.29
N ASP A 346 -10.02 -30.04 11.96
CA ASP A 346 -8.95 -30.50 12.86
C ASP A 346 -7.75 -29.53 12.81
N VAL A 347 -8.02 -28.29 13.23
CA VAL A 347 -7.03 -27.20 13.31
C VAL A 347 -7.07 -26.62 14.71
N ARG A 348 -5.92 -26.52 15.37
CA ARG A 348 -5.81 -25.90 16.69
C ARG A 348 -5.71 -24.39 16.58
N ASN A 349 -6.03 -23.69 17.67
CA ASN A 349 -6.00 -22.22 17.77
C ASN A 349 -6.89 -21.58 16.71
N LYS A 350 -8.18 -21.42 17.02
CA LYS A 350 -9.20 -21.08 16.03
C LYS A 350 -9.60 -19.60 16.01
N TYR A 351 -9.12 -18.80 16.96
CA TYR A 351 -9.55 -17.41 17.13
C TYR A 351 -8.51 -16.45 16.54
N ALA A 352 -8.93 -15.60 15.60
CA ALA A 352 -8.04 -14.63 15.00
C ALA A 352 -7.85 -13.42 15.93
N THR A 353 -6.59 -13.07 16.18
CA THR A 353 -6.17 -11.76 16.70
C THR A 353 -5.40 -11.08 15.58
N GLN A 354 -5.72 -9.82 15.32
CA GLN A 354 -4.97 -9.03 14.36
C GLN A 354 -4.42 -7.77 15.00
N ILE A 355 -3.23 -7.36 14.54
CA ILE A 355 -2.63 -6.07 14.85
C ILE A 355 -2.40 -5.38 13.52
N GLY A 356 -3.05 -4.25 13.30
CA GLY A 356 -3.07 -3.60 12.00
C GLY A 356 -2.97 -2.10 12.05
N VAL A 357 -2.75 -1.53 10.88
CA VAL A 357 -2.66 -0.09 10.65
C VAL A 357 -3.55 0.28 9.48
N ASP A 358 -4.13 1.48 9.56
CA ASP A 358 -4.83 2.08 8.42
C ASP A 358 -3.76 2.72 7.52
N ILE A 359 -3.60 2.21 6.30
CA ILE A 359 -2.56 2.67 5.36
C ILE A 359 -3.09 3.84 4.54
N ILE A 360 -4.31 3.75 4.03
CA ILE A 360 -4.92 4.79 3.22
C ILE A 360 -6.26 5.09 3.83
N ALA A 361 -6.59 6.36 3.95
CA ALA A 361 -7.95 6.78 4.16
C ALA A 361 -8.18 7.98 3.23
N LEU A 362 -9.38 8.05 2.70
CA LEU A 362 -9.82 9.14 1.83
C LEU A 362 -11.11 9.62 2.46
N THR A 363 -11.13 10.85 2.95
CA THR A 363 -12.22 11.36 3.78
C THR A 363 -12.75 12.65 3.16
N PHE A 364 -14.04 12.65 2.85
CA PHE A 364 -14.79 13.71 2.19
C PHE A 364 -15.61 14.47 3.22
#